data_AF-A0AA36GEU6-F1
#
_entry.id   AF-A0AA36GEU6-F1
#
_cell.length_a   1.000
_cell.length_b   1.000
_cell.length_c   1.000
_cell.angle_alpha   90.00
_cell.angle_beta   90.00
_cell.angle_gamma   90.00
#
_symmetry.space_group_name_H-M   'P 1'
#
loop_
_entity.id
_entity.type
_entity.pdbx_description
1 polymer ?
#
loop_
_entity_poly.entity_id
_entity_poly.type
_entity_poly.pdbx_seq_one_letter_code
_entity_poly.pdbx_strand_id
1 'polypeptide(L)'
;MLVQRKETEGSATYAEALLGCQPSTSTCAPENGHHKDCHSFCKRIRSLTPEILTAPTENCYDPVTGRRRAAERVPFDQETRDVMKNVREFFEELKRELGSSCNGTVFNHPVQMTALACGVSLGTAYRLKPSQPPQKSSDDEATPPPPPPPPRKLTKEEEARKALLEQNCEQMRILVMKKYGKEWSDIVRYFVLEELKQNENLTVLELHNKLVWAYADFPMPAPTLYAFLKGLGFTYRVEGSKSIVVKPIVAKDTTCTIPVTTLRMTAVHNSQ
;
A
#
# COMPACT_ATOMS: atom_id res chain seq x y z
N MET A 1 -32.74 -30.43 -28.76
CA MET A 1 -33.41 -30.07 -27.50
C MET A 1 -32.97 -28.68 -27.10
N LEU A 2 -33.82 -27.69 -27.34
CA LEU A 2 -33.58 -26.26 -27.07
C LEU A 2 -34.00 -25.97 -25.63
N VAL A 3 -33.05 -25.58 -24.79
CA VAL A 3 -33.33 -25.13 -23.41
C VAL A 3 -33.50 -23.62 -23.44
N GLN A 4 -34.76 -23.17 -23.41
CA GLN A 4 -35.11 -21.76 -23.20
C GLN A 4 -34.87 -21.41 -21.73
N ARG A 5 -34.02 -20.41 -21.47
CA ARG A 5 -33.90 -19.78 -20.15
C ARG A 5 -34.90 -18.64 -20.08
N LYS A 6 -35.77 -18.74 -19.07
CA LYS A 6 -36.84 -17.83 -18.71
C LYS A 6 -36.24 -16.70 -17.87
N GLU A 7 -36.32 -15.48 -18.37
CA GLU A 7 -36.01 -14.27 -17.60
C GLU A 7 -37.17 -14.02 -16.62
N THR A 8 -36.84 -13.87 -15.34
CA THR A 8 -37.76 -13.44 -14.29
C THR A 8 -37.33 -12.05 -13.84
N GLU A 9 -38.07 -11.05 -14.31
CA GLU A 9 -38.13 -9.72 -13.72
C GLU A 9 -38.98 -9.75 -12.45
N GLY A 10 -38.46 -9.18 -11.37
CA GLY A 10 -39.17 -8.93 -10.11
C GLY A 10 -38.46 -7.78 -9.39
N SER A 11 -38.95 -6.55 -9.55
CA SER A 11 -39.85 -5.86 -8.60
C SER A 11 -39.15 -5.31 -7.36
N ALA A 12 -38.74 -4.05 -7.49
CA ALA A 12 -39.06 -2.90 -6.65
C ALA A 12 -38.94 -2.96 -5.10
N THR A 13 -38.26 -1.90 -4.62
CA THR A 13 -38.53 -1.10 -3.40
C THR A 13 -38.37 -1.78 -2.04
N TYR A 14 -37.43 -1.27 -1.23
CA TYR A 14 -37.58 -0.97 0.22
C TYR A 14 -36.20 -0.62 0.81
N ALA A 15 -35.80 0.66 0.77
CA ALA A 15 -34.80 1.23 1.69
C ALA A 15 -34.71 2.75 1.52
N GLU A 16 -35.82 3.46 1.74
CA GLU A 16 -35.79 4.92 1.90
C GLU A 16 -36.63 5.29 3.12
N ALA A 17 -36.10 5.02 4.30
CA ALA A 17 -36.61 5.55 5.55
C ALA A 17 -35.49 5.49 6.59
N LEU A 18 -35.14 6.67 7.13
CA LEU A 18 -34.24 6.98 8.25
C LEU A 18 -33.00 7.78 7.86
N LEU A 19 -33.22 9.05 7.49
CA LEU A 19 -32.39 10.20 7.88
C LEU A 19 -33.19 11.47 7.61
N GLY A 20 -34.05 11.83 8.56
CA GLY A 20 -34.73 13.12 8.58
C GLY A 20 -33.77 14.22 9.00
N CYS A 21 -32.97 14.72 8.04
CA CYS A 21 -32.31 16.03 8.17
C CYS A 21 -33.04 16.99 7.22
N GLN A 22 -33.87 17.87 7.78
CA GLN A 22 -34.47 18.94 7.00
C GLN A 22 -33.38 19.93 6.55
N PRO A 23 -33.33 20.30 5.26
CA PRO A 23 -32.45 21.36 4.81
C PRO A 23 -33.01 22.70 5.29
N SER A 24 -32.35 23.31 6.28
CA SER A 24 -32.61 24.69 6.66
C SER A 24 -32.38 25.60 5.45
N THR A 25 -33.47 26.09 4.87
CA THR A 25 -33.45 27.15 3.85
C THR A 25 -33.07 28.47 4.53
N SER A 26 -31.77 28.69 4.71
CA SER A 26 -31.21 29.99 5.03
C SER A 26 -31.21 30.83 3.75
N THR A 27 -32.25 31.64 3.56
CA THR A 27 -32.31 32.66 2.52
C THR A 27 -31.30 33.76 2.84
N CYS A 28 -30.09 33.64 2.31
CA CYS A 28 -29.11 34.72 2.32
C CYS A 28 -29.46 35.69 1.19
N ALA A 29 -29.70 36.96 1.57
CA ALA A 29 -29.91 38.05 0.63
C ALA A 29 -28.65 38.25 -0.26
N PRO A 30 -28.82 38.63 -1.53
CA PRO A 30 -27.70 38.82 -2.45
C PRO A 30 -27.07 40.19 -2.21
N GLU A 31 -26.04 40.24 -1.36
CA GLU A 31 -25.13 41.39 -1.36
C GLU A 31 -24.07 41.23 -2.46
N ASN A 32 -23.92 42.33 -3.20
CA ASN A 32 -23.22 42.42 -4.46
C ASN A 32 -21.70 42.24 -4.31
N GLY A 33 -21.14 41.43 -5.22
CA GLY A 33 -19.79 41.61 -5.73
C GLY A 33 -18.72 40.70 -5.12
N HIS A 34 -18.17 39.83 -5.97
CA HIS A 34 -16.93 39.04 -5.76
C HIS A 34 -17.03 37.73 -4.95
N HIS A 35 -17.86 36.77 -5.42
CA HIS A 35 -17.79 35.39 -4.91
C HIS A 35 -17.97 34.32 -6.01
N LYS A 36 -17.36 34.51 -7.20
CA LYS A 36 -17.54 33.57 -8.32
C LYS A 36 -16.72 32.26 -8.24
N ASP A 37 -15.76 32.16 -7.32
CA ASP A 37 -14.85 30.99 -7.30
C ASP A 37 -15.08 30.00 -6.14
N CYS A 38 -16.01 30.27 -5.22
CA CYS A 38 -16.29 29.34 -4.11
C CYS A 38 -17.14 28.13 -4.55
N HIS A 39 -17.82 28.23 -5.68
CA HIS A 39 -18.80 27.23 -6.11
C HIS A 39 -18.18 25.90 -6.57
N SER A 40 -16.96 25.93 -7.12
CA SER A 40 -16.28 24.72 -7.60
C SER A 40 -15.73 23.89 -6.45
N PHE A 41 -15.08 24.53 -5.48
CA PHE A 41 -14.51 23.88 -4.31
C PHE A 41 -15.59 23.32 -3.38
N CYS A 42 -16.61 24.11 -3.04
CA CYS A 42 -17.71 23.63 -2.20
C CYS A 42 -18.49 22.50 -2.86
N LYS A 43 -18.69 22.55 -4.19
CA LYS A 43 -19.33 21.44 -4.93
C LYS A 43 -18.47 20.18 -4.89
N ARG A 44 -17.14 20.32 -5.02
CA ARG A 44 -16.19 19.21 -4.94
C ARG A 44 -16.16 18.57 -3.55
N ILE A 45 -16.13 19.37 -2.49
CA ILE A 45 -16.20 18.85 -1.10
C ILE A 45 -17.54 18.16 -0.85
N ARG A 46 -18.65 18.76 -1.26
CA ARG A 46 -19.99 18.16 -1.11
C ARG A 46 -20.19 16.91 -1.95
N SER A 47 -19.41 16.71 -3.01
CA SER A 47 -19.42 15.48 -3.81
C SER A 47 -18.48 14.39 -3.30
N LEU A 48 -17.77 14.59 -2.19
CA LEU A 48 -16.96 13.53 -1.59
C LEU A 48 -17.87 12.47 -0.98
N THR A 49 -17.93 11.30 -1.60
CA THR A 49 -18.60 10.12 -1.03
C THR A 49 -17.59 9.25 -0.27
N PRO A 50 -18.05 8.38 0.65
CA PRO A 50 -17.18 7.44 1.34
C PRO A 50 -16.34 6.61 0.36
N GLU A 51 -16.91 6.18 -0.76
CA GLU A 51 -16.23 5.41 -1.80
C GLU A 51 -15.07 6.19 -2.44
N ILE A 52 -15.24 7.49 -2.68
CA ILE A 52 -14.19 8.38 -3.21
C ILE A 52 -13.06 8.61 -2.19
N LEU A 53 -13.42 8.62 -0.90
CA LEU A 53 -12.47 8.71 0.22
C LEU A 53 -11.84 7.35 0.58
N THR A 54 -12.41 6.26 0.07
CA THR A 54 -11.83 4.92 0.14
C THR A 54 -10.76 4.84 -0.93
N ALA A 55 -9.61 5.48 -0.70
CA ALA A 55 -8.43 5.23 -1.51
C ALA A 55 -8.18 3.71 -1.52
N PRO A 56 -7.84 3.08 -2.66
CA PRO A 56 -7.53 1.65 -2.71
C PRO A 56 -6.44 1.32 -1.68
N THR A 57 -6.85 0.82 -0.52
CA THR A 57 -5.93 0.50 0.58
C THR A 57 -5.08 -0.73 0.25
N GLU A 58 -5.43 -1.45 -0.81
CA GLU A 58 -4.69 -2.61 -1.33
C GLU A 58 -3.32 -2.24 -1.88
N ASN A 59 -3.15 -0.99 -2.35
CA ASN A 59 -1.83 -0.45 -2.62
C ASN A 59 -1.38 0.28 -1.37
N CYS A 60 -0.72 -0.46 -0.45
CA CYS A 60 0.11 0.15 0.57
C CYS A 60 0.90 1.27 -0.11
N TYR A 61 0.59 2.51 0.22
CA TYR A 61 1.41 3.64 -0.18
C TYR A 61 2.74 3.36 0.48
N ASP A 62 3.68 2.74 -0.25
CA ASP A 62 4.98 2.40 0.28
C ASP A 62 5.58 3.74 0.70
N PRO A 63 5.66 4.03 2.02
CA PRO A 63 6.24 5.28 2.44
C PRO A 63 7.62 5.30 1.80
N VAL A 64 7.98 6.40 1.15
CA VAL A 64 9.30 6.53 0.52
C VAL A 64 10.33 6.40 1.64
N THR A 65 10.72 5.16 1.96
CA THR A 65 11.81 4.82 2.88
C THR A 65 13.10 4.99 2.11
N GLY A 66 13.25 6.17 1.49
CA GLY A 66 14.51 6.61 0.96
C GLY A 66 15.45 6.78 2.15
N ARG A 67 16.26 5.75 2.44
CA ARG A 67 17.63 5.98 2.93
C ARG A 67 18.37 6.71 1.81
N ARG A 68 18.01 7.96 1.53
CA ARG A 68 18.97 8.88 0.92
C ARG A 68 20.15 8.87 1.90
N ARG A 69 21.35 8.62 1.38
CA ARG A 69 22.61 8.89 2.09
C ARG A 69 22.43 10.21 2.84
N ALA A 70 22.95 10.29 4.07
CA ALA A 70 22.81 11.42 4.98
C ALA A 70 23.32 12.73 4.34
N ALA A 71 22.58 13.27 3.39
CA ALA A 71 22.54 14.67 3.10
C ALA A 71 22.06 15.27 4.41
N GLU A 72 22.97 15.98 5.05
CA GLU A 72 22.84 16.70 6.29
C GLU A 72 21.42 17.26 6.41
N ARG A 73 20.57 16.56 7.17
CA ARG A 73 19.19 16.99 7.36
C ARG A 73 19.27 18.23 8.21
N VAL A 74 19.02 19.39 7.61
CA VAL A 74 18.84 20.63 8.34
C VAL A 74 17.75 20.36 9.38
N PRO A 75 18.04 20.52 10.67
CA PRO A 75 17.04 20.32 11.71
C PRO A 75 15.90 21.32 11.48
N PHE A 76 14.66 20.84 11.53
CA PHE A 76 13.49 21.72 11.50
C PHE A 76 13.58 22.72 12.66
N ASP A 77 13.32 23.98 12.35
CA ASP A 77 13.13 25.01 13.36
C ASP A 77 11.93 24.70 14.25
N GLN A 78 11.85 25.43 15.37
CA GLN A 78 10.80 25.20 16.37
C GLN A 78 9.41 25.53 15.80
N GLU A 79 9.31 26.60 15.01
CA GLU A 79 8.06 27.04 14.36
C GLU A 79 7.49 25.95 13.44
N THR A 80 8.31 25.37 12.57
CA THR A 80 7.91 24.27 11.67
C THR A 80 7.43 23.06 12.46
N ARG A 81 8.09 22.73 13.58
CA ARG A 81 7.66 21.63 14.46
C ARG A 81 6.31 21.90 15.08
N ASP A 82 6.04 23.13 15.47
CA ASP A 82 4.77 23.51 16.09
C ASP A 82 3.64 23.51 15.05
N VAL A 83 3.89 23.94 13.81
CA VAL A 83 2.96 23.75 12.70
C VAL A 83 2.65 22.26 12.47
N MET A 84 3.66 21.39 12.44
CA MET A 84 3.44 19.96 12.26
C MET A 84 2.63 19.34 13.42
N LYS A 85 2.84 19.80 14.66
CA LYS A 85 2.03 19.38 15.81
C LYS A 85 0.57 19.81 15.65
N ASN A 86 0.32 21.06 15.27
CA ASN A 86 -1.03 21.59 15.07
C ASN A 86 -1.77 20.80 13.97
N VAL A 87 -1.08 20.49 12.86
CA VAL A 87 -1.63 19.64 11.79
C VAL A 87 -1.96 18.24 12.31
N ARG A 88 -1.10 17.67 13.16
CA ARG A 88 -1.37 16.37 13.79
C ARG A 88 -2.59 16.42 14.70
N GLU A 89 -2.68 17.42 15.55
CA GLU A 89 -3.80 17.62 16.47
C GLU A 89 -5.12 17.79 15.71
N PHE A 90 -5.11 18.53 14.60
CA PHE A 90 -6.26 18.64 13.70
C PHE A 90 -6.73 17.27 13.19
N PHE A 91 -5.82 16.41 12.73
CA PHE A 91 -6.22 15.07 12.26
C PHE A 91 -6.69 14.14 13.39
N GLU A 92 -6.14 14.28 14.61
CA GLU A 92 -6.62 13.54 15.78
C GLU A 92 -8.03 14.01 16.21
N GLU A 93 -8.30 15.31 16.15
CA GLU A 93 -9.62 15.90 16.41
C GLU A 93 -10.64 15.49 15.34
N LEU A 94 -10.26 15.56 14.07
CA LEU A 94 -11.10 15.08 12.96
C LEU A 94 -11.44 13.59 13.12
N LYS A 95 -10.45 12.77 13.50
CA LYS A 95 -10.68 11.35 13.81
C LYS A 95 -11.67 11.18 14.97
N ARG A 96 -11.55 12.00 16.02
CA ARG A 96 -12.44 11.98 17.19
C ARG A 96 -13.88 12.34 16.80
N GLU A 97 -14.07 13.34 15.94
CA GLU A 97 -15.39 13.74 15.45
C GLU A 97 -16.04 12.68 14.55
N LEU A 98 -15.25 12.01 13.71
CA LEU A 98 -15.73 10.93 12.84
C LEU A 98 -16.05 9.63 13.62
N GLY A 99 -15.46 9.44 14.80
CA GLY A 99 -15.72 8.27 15.62
C GLY A 99 -15.40 6.95 14.91
N SER A 100 -16.27 5.95 15.02
CA SER A 100 -16.07 4.63 14.40
C SER A 100 -16.19 4.63 12.87
N SER A 101 -16.78 5.66 12.28
CA SER A 101 -16.96 5.75 10.82
C SER A 101 -15.64 5.91 10.05
N CYS A 102 -14.57 6.34 10.72
CA CYS A 102 -13.25 6.45 10.10
C CYS A 102 -12.51 5.11 10.00
N ASN A 103 -13.00 4.03 10.61
CA ASN A 103 -12.35 2.72 10.56
C ASN A 103 -12.18 2.24 9.11
N GLY A 104 -10.97 1.82 8.75
CA GLY A 104 -10.63 1.40 7.39
C GLY A 104 -10.33 2.55 6.42
N THR A 105 -10.44 3.82 6.85
CA THR A 105 -10.09 4.99 6.05
C THR A 105 -8.73 5.57 6.43
N VAL A 106 -8.18 6.44 5.60
CA VAL A 106 -6.92 7.16 5.89
C VAL A 106 -7.03 8.05 7.14
N PHE A 107 -8.24 8.49 7.51
CA PHE A 107 -8.50 9.30 8.71
C PHE A 107 -8.30 8.51 10.01
N ASN A 108 -8.28 7.17 9.97
CA ASN A 108 -7.92 6.37 11.14
C ASN A 108 -6.43 6.47 11.50
N HIS A 109 -5.60 7.03 10.61
CA HIS A 109 -4.15 7.12 10.73
C HIS A 109 -3.65 8.58 10.73
N PRO A 110 -3.93 9.36 11.79
CA PRO A 110 -3.62 10.79 11.86
C PRO A 110 -2.12 11.10 11.70
N VAL A 111 -1.23 10.22 12.17
CA VAL A 111 0.22 10.34 11.97
C VAL A 111 0.61 10.24 10.49
N GLN A 112 -0.03 9.32 9.75
CA GLN A 112 0.20 9.16 8.31
C GLN A 112 -0.32 10.38 7.54
N MET A 113 -1.52 10.87 7.89
CA MET A 113 -2.07 12.09 7.31
C MET A 113 -1.19 13.31 7.55
N THR A 114 -0.64 13.44 8.76
CA THR A 114 0.34 14.50 9.10
C THR A 114 1.58 14.40 8.22
N ALA A 115 2.14 13.19 8.09
CA ALA A 115 3.33 12.97 7.28
C ALA A 115 3.11 13.38 5.81
N LEU A 116 1.95 13.01 5.25
CA LEU A 116 1.56 13.35 3.88
C LEU A 116 1.31 14.85 3.73
N ALA A 117 0.52 15.46 4.61
CA ALA A 117 0.17 16.88 4.54
C ALA A 117 1.38 17.80 4.68
N CYS A 118 2.31 17.45 5.58
CA CYS A 118 3.53 18.24 5.82
C CYS A 118 4.70 17.84 4.91
N GLY A 119 4.54 16.85 4.02
CA GLY A 119 5.62 16.38 3.14
C GLY A 119 6.84 15.81 3.89
N VAL A 120 6.62 15.21 5.06
CA VAL A 120 7.71 14.66 5.91
C VAL A 120 7.69 13.14 5.95
N SER A 121 8.81 12.56 6.37
CA SER A 121 8.86 11.12 6.61
C SER A 121 7.93 10.72 7.76
N LEU A 122 7.37 9.51 7.69
CA LEU A 122 6.54 8.95 8.76
C LEU A 122 7.28 8.92 10.11
N GLY A 123 8.59 8.66 10.10
CA GLY A 123 9.44 8.72 11.28
C GLY A 123 9.61 10.13 11.86
N THR A 124 9.49 11.18 11.06
CA THR A 124 9.44 12.58 11.55
C THR A 124 8.12 12.82 12.26
N ALA A 125 7.00 12.44 11.64
CA ALA A 125 5.67 12.61 12.21
C ALA A 125 5.50 11.82 13.53
N TYR A 126 6.02 10.60 13.63
CA TYR A 126 6.02 9.81 14.88
C TYR A 126 6.82 10.44 16.03
N ARG A 127 7.84 11.26 15.72
CA ARG A 127 8.62 11.97 16.75
C ARG A 127 7.90 13.20 17.29
N LEU A 128 6.83 13.65 16.65
CA LEU A 128 5.97 14.69 17.18
C LEU A 128 5.20 14.08 18.37
N LYS A 129 5.70 14.32 19.58
CA LYS A 129 4.94 13.98 20.78
C LYS A 129 3.60 14.73 20.70
N PRO A 130 2.46 14.05 20.91
CA PRO A 130 1.22 14.78 21.13
C PRO A 130 1.45 15.69 22.33
N SER A 131 1.01 16.94 22.21
CA SER A 131 1.09 17.90 23.29
C SER A 131 0.41 17.28 24.50
N GLN A 132 1.19 16.91 25.52
CA GLN A 132 0.60 16.51 26.79
C GLN A 132 -0.18 17.72 27.32
N PRO A 133 -1.36 17.52 27.93
CA PRO A 133 -2.07 18.61 28.59
C PRO A 133 -1.10 19.31 29.55
N PRO A 134 -1.15 20.65 29.64
CA PRO A 134 -0.12 21.45 30.28
C PRO A 134 0.11 20.99 31.72
N GLN A 135 1.21 20.26 31.94
CA GLN A 135 1.71 20.02 33.28
C GLN A 135 2.39 21.30 33.73
N LYS A 136 1.89 21.84 34.85
CA LYS A 136 2.38 23.05 35.50
C LYS A 136 3.90 23.02 35.61
N SER A 137 4.51 24.05 35.04
CA SER A 137 5.92 24.37 35.11
C SER A 137 6.38 24.56 36.55
N SER A 138 7.46 23.89 36.93
CA SER A 138 8.35 24.30 38.00
C SER A 138 9.78 24.27 37.47
N ASP A 139 10.25 25.47 37.14
CA ASP A 139 11.60 26.05 37.19
C ASP A 139 12.85 25.31 36.69
N ASP A 140 13.65 26.12 36.00
CA ASP A 140 14.88 25.89 35.26
C ASP A 140 16.02 25.23 36.05
N GLU A 141 16.62 24.17 35.48
CA GLU A 141 18.02 23.85 35.77
C GLU A 141 18.74 23.27 34.55
N ALA A 142 19.83 23.94 34.16
CA ALA A 142 20.67 23.64 33.01
C ALA A 142 21.33 22.27 33.14
N THR A 143 20.66 21.26 32.61
CA THR A 143 21.11 19.86 32.65
C THR A 143 22.00 19.56 31.42
N PRO A 144 23.16 18.88 31.60
CA PRO A 144 24.06 18.52 30.51
C PRO A 144 23.39 17.64 29.43
N PRO A 145 23.91 17.60 28.20
CA PRO A 145 23.30 16.90 27.08
C PRO A 145 23.03 15.43 27.46
N PRO A 146 21.78 14.97 27.32
CA PRO A 146 21.40 13.64 27.77
C PRO A 146 22.20 12.58 27.01
N PRO A 147 22.66 11.53 27.69
CA PRO A 147 23.35 10.42 27.04
C PRO A 147 22.49 9.86 25.91
N PRO A 148 23.11 9.36 24.81
CA PRO A 148 22.39 8.79 23.69
C PRO A 148 21.41 7.74 24.21
N PRO A 149 20.13 7.79 23.79
CA PRO A 149 19.11 6.90 24.34
C PRO A 149 19.55 5.45 24.10
N PRO A 150 19.47 4.58 25.12
CA PRO A 150 19.82 3.18 24.96
C PRO A 150 18.99 2.58 23.82
N PRO A 151 19.55 1.64 23.03
CA PRO A 151 18.83 1.00 21.94
C PRO A 151 17.51 0.48 22.47
N ARG A 152 16.41 1.07 22.01
CA ARG A 152 15.06 0.71 22.46
C ARG A 152 14.88 -0.75 22.11
N LYS A 153 14.69 -1.60 23.12
CA LYS A 153 14.26 -2.98 22.93
C LYS A 153 12.96 -2.89 22.12
N LEU A 154 12.97 -3.49 20.92
CA LEU A 154 11.76 -3.69 20.12
C LEU A 154 10.67 -4.19 21.06
N THR A 155 9.54 -3.50 21.10
CA THR A 155 8.44 -3.89 21.96
C THR A 155 7.95 -5.27 21.49
N LYS A 156 7.52 -6.13 22.43
CA LYS A 156 6.94 -7.45 22.11
C LYS A 156 5.84 -7.36 21.04
N GLU A 157 5.17 -6.21 20.97
CA GLU A 157 4.14 -5.91 19.97
C GLU A 157 4.69 -5.81 18.54
N GLU A 158 5.84 -5.14 18.33
CA GLU A 158 6.41 -4.98 16.99
C GLU A 158 6.94 -6.31 16.44
N GLU A 159 7.48 -7.15 17.30
CA GLU A 159 7.89 -8.52 16.97
C GLU A 159 6.68 -9.40 16.59
N ALA A 160 5.58 -9.30 17.32
CA ALA A 160 4.33 -10.00 16.99
C ALA A 160 3.75 -9.55 15.65
N ARG A 161 3.77 -8.24 15.35
CA ARG A 161 3.33 -7.70 14.06
C ARG A 161 4.18 -8.22 12.91
N LYS A 162 5.50 -8.28 13.09
CA LYS A 162 6.42 -8.84 12.09
C LYS A 162 6.15 -10.33 11.84
N ALA A 163 5.94 -11.11 12.90
CA ALA A 163 5.63 -12.53 12.78
C ALA A 163 4.30 -12.78 12.03
N LEU A 164 3.27 -11.99 12.33
CA LEU A 164 1.98 -12.08 11.63
C LEU A 164 2.10 -11.76 10.13
N LEU A 165 2.88 -10.73 9.78
CA LEU A 165 3.13 -10.37 8.39
C LEU A 165 3.90 -11.47 7.65
N GLU A 166 4.91 -12.06 8.29
CA GLU A 166 5.69 -13.16 7.73
C GLU A 166 4.82 -14.41 7.51
N GLN A 167 3.93 -14.72 8.45
CA GLN A 167 2.96 -15.80 8.31
C GLN A 167 2.01 -15.58 7.13
N ASN A 168 1.48 -14.37 6.96
CA ASN A 168 0.61 -14.03 5.83
C ASN A 168 1.36 -14.13 4.49
N CYS A 169 2.61 -13.65 4.44
CA CYS A 169 3.47 -13.80 3.27
C CYS A 169 3.68 -15.27 2.88
N GLU A 170 3.86 -16.14 3.88
CA GLU A 170 4.08 -17.57 3.66
C GLU A 170 2.80 -18.28 3.16
N GLN A 171 1.64 -17.96 3.73
CA GLN A 171 0.36 -18.48 3.25
C GLN A 171 0.11 -18.08 1.80
N MET A 172 0.37 -16.81 1.47
CA MET A 172 0.27 -16.32 0.09
C MET A 172 1.23 -17.06 -0.85
N ARG A 173 2.47 -17.32 -0.42
CA ARG A 173 3.44 -18.12 -1.20
C ARG A 173 2.88 -19.51 -1.54
N ILE A 174 2.35 -20.23 -0.55
CA ILE A 174 1.79 -21.58 -0.74
C ILE A 174 0.59 -21.55 -1.69
N LEU A 175 -0.34 -20.61 -1.51
CA LEU A 175 -1.54 -20.48 -2.34
C LEU A 175 -1.19 -20.19 -3.80
N VAL A 176 -0.25 -19.26 -4.02
CA VAL A 176 0.16 -18.85 -5.36
C VAL A 176 0.91 -19.99 -6.07
N MET A 177 1.78 -20.71 -5.36
CA MET A 177 2.45 -21.91 -5.91
C MET A 177 1.45 -23.02 -6.24
N LYS A 178 0.45 -23.27 -5.39
CA LYS A 178 -0.59 -24.26 -5.67
C LYS A 178 -1.42 -23.90 -6.90
N LYS A 179 -1.74 -22.61 -7.07
CA LYS A 179 -2.60 -22.12 -8.16
C LYS A 179 -1.88 -22.03 -9.51
N TYR A 180 -0.68 -21.43 -9.55
CA TYR A 180 0.01 -21.12 -10.80
C TYR A 180 1.26 -21.97 -11.04
N GLY A 181 1.75 -22.70 -10.02
CA GLY A 181 3.02 -23.42 -10.09
C GLY A 181 3.08 -24.44 -11.22
N LYS A 182 2.00 -25.17 -11.50
CA LYS A 182 2.01 -26.22 -12.53
C LYS A 182 2.21 -25.69 -13.95
N GLU A 183 1.62 -24.54 -14.27
CA GLU A 183 1.60 -23.99 -15.63
C GLU A 183 2.71 -22.95 -15.83
N TRP A 184 2.97 -22.13 -14.83
CA TRP A 184 3.80 -20.94 -14.97
C TRP A 184 5.19 -21.07 -14.36
N SER A 185 5.50 -22.13 -13.58
CA SER A 185 6.81 -22.21 -12.90
C SER A 185 7.97 -22.19 -13.87
N ASP A 186 7.89 -23.00 -14.92
CA ASP A 186 9.02 -23.23 -15.83
C ASP A 186 9.18 -22.06 -16.79
N ILE A 187 8.05 -21.52 -17.27
CA ILE A 187 8.00 -20.32 -18.12
C ILE A 187 8.63 -19.14 -17.38
N VAL A 188 8.14 -18.82 -16.17
CA VAL A 188 8.63 -17.68 -15.39
C VAL A 188 10.08 -17.90 -14.98
N ARG A 189 10.47 -19.12 -14.55
CA ARG A 189 11.85 -19.41 -14.18
C ARG A 189 12.80 -19.21 -15.36
N TYR A 190 12.47 -19.76 -16.52
CA TYR A 190 13.28 -19.60 -17.73
C TYR A 190 13.39 -18.13 -18.14
N PHE A 191 12.26 -17.41 -18.18
CA PHE A 191 12.22 -16.00 -18.54
C PHE A 191 13.09 -15.14 -17.62
N VAL A 192 12.96 -15.32 -16.30
CA VAL A 192 13.75 -14.58 -15.31
C VAL A 192 15.24 -14.89 -15.44
N LEU A 193 15.61 -16.15 -15.68
CA LEU A 193 17.01 -16.53 -15.84
C LEU A 193 17.62 -15.89 -17.09
N GLU A 194 16.88 -15.86 -18.20
CA GLU A 194 17.36 -15.23 -19.42
C GLU A 194 17.47 -13.71 -19.26
N GLU A 195 16.49 -13.08 -18.61
CA GLU A 195 16.50 -11.66 -18.30
C GLU A 195 17.64 -11.26 -17.36
N LEU A 196 17.96 -12.08 -16.35
CA LEU A 196 19.09 -11.83 -15.44
C LEU A 196 20.46 -12.03 -16.10
N LYS A 197 20.56 -12.79 -17.20
CA LYS A 197 21.81 -12.86 -17.99
C LYS A 197 22.04 -11.56 -18.76
N GLN A 198 20.96 -10.94 -19.24
CA GLN A 198 21.01 -9.73 -20.05
C GLN A 198 21.08 -8.47 -19.19
N ASN A 199 20.41 -8.46 -18.03
CA ASN A 199 20.26 -7.32 -17.14
C ASN A 199 20.76 -7.65 -15.74
N GLU A 200 21.75 -6.89 -15.24
CA GLU A 200 22.32 -7.11 -13.90
C GLU A 200 21.33 -6.76 -12.77
N ASN A 201 20.44 -5.78 -13.01
CA ASN A 201 19.48 -5.28 -12.02
C ASN A 201 18.07 -5.34 -12.61
N LEU A 202 17.28 -6.32 -12.18
CA LEU A 202 15.90 -6.46 -12.62
C LEU A 202 14.94 -6.25 -11.44
N THR A 203 14.05 -5.26 -11.54
CA THR A 203 12.99 -5.07 -10.55
C THR A 203 11.80 -5.97 -10.83
N VAL A 204 11.02 -6.28 -9.79
CA VAL A 204 9.80 -7.09 -9.92
C VAL A 204 8.79 -6.46 -10.88
N LEU A 205 8.66 -5.13 -10.85
CA LEU A 205 7.72 -4.40 -11.70
C LEU A 205 8.15 -4.44 -13.17
N GLU A 206 9.43 -4.25 -13.46
CA GLU A 206 9.96 -4.38 -14.83
C GLU A 206 9.77 -5.80 -15.36
N LEU A 207 10.08 -6.80 -14.53
CA LEU A 207 9.84 -8.20 -14.87
C LEU A 207 8.36 -8.50 -15.13
N HIS A 208 7.46 -7.96 -14.31
CA HIS A 208 6.02 -8.10 -14.49
C HIS A 208 5.57 -7.51 -15.83
N ASN A 209 5.97 -6.28 -16.13
CA ASN A 209 5.64 -5.62 -17.40
C ASN A 209 6.15 -6.42 -18.60
N LYS A 210 7.36 -6.97 -18.52
CA LYS A 210 7.93 -7.81 -19.57
C LYS A 210 7.18 -9.13 -19.75
N LEU A 211 6.76 -9.77 -18.66
CA LEU A 211 5.95 -10.99 -18.71
C LEU A 211 4.57 -10.72 -19.31
N VAL A 212 3.89 -9.64 -18.92
CA VAL A 212 2.60 -9.24 -19.51
C VAL A 212 2.74 -8.92 -20.99
N TRP A 213 3.85 -8.31 -21.41
CA TRP A 213 4.11 -8.02 -22.80
C TRP A 213 4.41 -9.27 -23.63
N ALA A 214 5.17 -10.22 -23.09
CA ALA A 214 5.52 -11.48 -23.74
C ALA A 214 4.37 -12.50 -23.74
N TYR A 215 3.51 -12.48 -22.72
CA TYR A 215 2.43 -13.43 -22.49
C TYR A 215 1.13 -12.66 -22.20
N ALA A 216 0.31 -12.47 -23.22
CA ALA A 216 -0.94 -11.70 -23.13
C ALA A 216 -1.94 -12.27 -22.10
N ASP A 217 -1.84 -13.56 -21.79
CA ASP A 217 -2.68 -14.30 -20.85
C ASP A 217 -2.06 -14.42 -19.45
N PHE A 218 -0.98 -13.69 -19.16
CA PHE A 218 -0.30 -13.76 -17.87
C PHE A 218 -1.24 -13.43 -16.69
N PRO A 219 -1.55 -14.39 -15.81
CA PRO A 219 -2.69 -14.27 -14.89
C PRO A 219 -2.34 -13.61 -13.55
N MET A 220 -1.07 -13.26 -13.31
CA MET A 220 -0.59 -12.81 -12.01
C MET A 220 -0.39 -11.28 -11.99
N PRO A 221 -0.97 -10.55 -11.03
CA PRO A 221 -0.58 -9.16 -10.77
C PRO A 221 0.81 -9.10 -10.10
N ALA A 222 1.46 -7.94 -10.14
CA ALA A 222 2.84 -7.77 -9.66
C ALA A 222 3.10 -8.23 -8.21
N PRO A 223 2.22 -7.97 -7.20
CA PRO A 223 2.40 -8.47 -5.84
C PRO A 223 2.34 -10.01 -5.76
N THR A 224 1.47 -10.63 -6.55
CA THR A 224 1.36 -12.08 -6.65
C THR A 224 2.60 -12.69 -7.32
N LEU A 225 3.13 -12.03 -8.36
CA LEU A 225 4.38 -12.45 -9.00
C LEU A 225 5.56 -12.41 -8.02
N TYR A 226 5.63 -11.40 -7.14
CA TYR A 226 6.64 -11.36 -6.08
C TYR A 226 6.58 -12.59 -5.18
N ALA A 227 5.38 -12.94 -4.67
CA ALA A 227 5.19 -14.13 -3.85
C ALA A 227 5.52 -15.42 -4.62
N PHE A 228 5.16 -15.49 -5.91
CA PHE A 228 5.42 -16.63 -6.79
C PHE A 228 6.93 -16.86 -6.98
N LEU A 229 7.67 -15.82 -7.34
CA LEU A 229 9.12 -15.88 -7.52
C LEU A 229 9.85 -16.26 -6.22
N LYS A 230 9.39 -15.78 -5.06
CA LYS A 230 9.88 -16.23 -3.75
C LYS A 230 9.60 -17.73 -3.53
N GLY A 231 8.44 -18.22 -3.99
CA GLY A 231 8.09 -19.64 -4.03
C GLY A 231 8.99 -20.48 -4.95
N LEU A 232 9.41 -19.92 -6.08
CA LEU A 232 10.35 -20.55 -7.02
C LEU A 232 11.81 -20.58 -6.52
N GLY A 233 12.10 -19.89 -5.42
CA GLY A 233 13.42 -19.83 -4.79
C GLY A 233 14.28 -18.65 -5.24
N PHE A 234 13.72 -17.60 -5.84
CA PHE A 234 14.47 -16.37 -6.13
C PHE A 234 14.69 -15.55 -4.87
N THR A 235 15.88 -14.94 -4.77
CA THR A 235 16.23 -14.01 -3.69
C THR A 235 16.14 -12.57 -4.17
N TYR A 236 15.92 -11.67 -3.21
CA TYR A 236 15.79 -10.24 -3.45
C TYR A 236 16.79 -9.47 -2.61
N ARG A 237 17.33 -8.41 -3.19
CA ARG A 237 17.97 -7.34 -2.43
C ARG A 237 17.10 -6.09 -2.51
N VAL A 238 17.05 -5.34 -1.42
CA VAL A 238 16.38 -4.04 -1.41
C VAL A 238 17.43 -2.98 -1.70
N GLU A 239 17.28 -2.29 -2.83
CA GLU A 239 18.15 -1.18 -3.22
C GLU A 239 17.31 0.10 -3.28
N GLY A 240 17.42 0.93 -2.24
CA GLY A 240 16.54 2.07 -2.05
C GLY A 240 15.09 1.64 -1.77
N SER A 241 14.15 2.01 -2.63
CA SER A 241 12.73 1.62 -2.56
C SER A 241 12.38 0.49 -3.53
N LYS A 242 13.36 -0.12 -4.19
CA LYS A 242 13.13 -1.13 -5.22
C LYS A 242 13.62 -2.49 -4.75
N SER A 243 12.80 -3.52 -4.97
CA SER A 243 13.19 -4.92 -4.79
C SER A 243 13.81 -5.43 -6.10
N ILE A 244 15.11 -5.72 -6.06
CA ILE A 244 15.88 -6.24 -7.19
C ILE A 244 16.01 -7.76 -7.04
N VAL A 245 15.66 -8.49 -8.09
CA VAL A 245 15.82 -9.95 -8.19
C VAL A 245 17.30 -10.25 -8.37
N VAL A 246 17.90 -11.06 -7.50
CA VAL A 246 19.35 -11.32 -7.52
C VAL A 246 19.64 -12.62 -8.23
N LYS A 247 19.36 -13.77 -7.61
CA LYS A 247 19.65 -15.09 -8.18
C LYS A 247 18.67 -16.13 -7.62
N PRO A 248 18.39 -17.20 -8.38
CA PRO A 248 17.78 -18.39 -7.81
C PRO A 248 18.71 -18.95 -6.73
N ILE A 249 18.13 -19.43 -5.62
CA ILE A 249 18.82 -20.34 -4.73
C ILE A 249 18.97 -21.63 -5.52
N VAL A 250 20.15 -21.82 -6.13
CA VAL A 250 20.51 -23.14 -6.64
C VAL A 250 20.64 -24.01 -5.39
N ALA A 251 19.57 -24.75 -5.09
CA ALA A 251 19.67 -25.83 -4.12
C ALA A 251 20.80 -26.72 -4.62
N LYS A 252 21.92 -26.76 -3.88
CA LYS A 252 23.06 -27.60 -4.19
C LYS A 252 22.53 -29.03 -4.33
N ASP A 253 22.46 -29.49 -5.57
CA ASP A 253 22.19 -30.84 -6.06
C ASP A 253 21.37 -31.73 -5.11
N THR A 254 20.07 -31.46 -5.01
CA THR A 254 19.14 -32.56 -4.86
C THR A 254 18.79 -33.01 -6.27
N THR A 255 19.49 -34.03 -6.75
CA THR A 255 19.29 -34.69 -8.05
C THR A 255 17.87 -35.24 -8.16
N CYS A 256 16.90 -34.37 -8.43
CA CYS A 256 15.64 -34.78 -9.03
C CYS A 256 15.89 -34.92 -10.53
N THR A 257 16.25 -36.14 -10.92
CA THR A 257 16.17 -36.60 -12.31
C THR A 257 14.74 -36.41 -12.80
N ILE A 258 14.46 -35.28 -13.47
CA ILE A 258 13.20 -35.06 -14.15
C ILE A 258 13.23 -35.96 -15.40
N PRO A 259 12.30 -36.92 -15.57
CA PRO A 259 12.21 -37.66 -16.80
C PRO A 259 11.86 -36.68 -17.93
N VAL A 260 12.74 -36.57 -18.91
CA VAL A 260 12.50 -35.83 -20.15
C VAL A 260 11.31 -36.48 -20.84
N THR A 261 10.12 -35.95 -20.58
CA THR A 261 8.93 -36.32 -21.34
C THR A 261 8.98 -35.49 -22.60
N THR A 262 9.51 -36.08 -23.67
CA THR A 262 9.53 -35.50 -25.01
C THR A 262 8.12 -35.05 -25.39
N LEU A 263 7.87 -33.75 -25.30
CA LEU A 263 6.63 -33.13 -25.74
C LEU A 263 6.61 -33.18 -27.27
N ARG A 264 6.06 -34.26 -27.81
CA ARG A 264 5.85 -34.44 -29.26
C ARG A 264 4.76 -33.45 -29.68
N MET A 265 5.16 -32.30 -30.21
CA MET A 265 4.25 -31.42 -30.93
C MET A 265 3.84 -32.13 -32.22
N THR A 266 2.65 -32.73 -32.23
CA THR A 266 2.04 -33.23 -33.47
C THR A 266 1.56 -32.01 -34.26
N ALA A 267 2.28 -31.69 -35.32
CA ALA A 267 1.81 -30.77 -36.34
C ALA A 267 0.60 -31.40 -37.05
N VAL A 268 -0.58 -30.82 -36.83
CA VAL A 268 -1.79 -31.16 -37.59
C VAL A 268 -1.67 -30.45 -38.94
N HIS A 269 -1.23 -31.18 -39.96
CA HIS A 269 -1.31 -30.74 -41.34
C HIS A 269 -2.77 -30.88 -41.80
N ASN A 270 -3.44 -29.75 -42.00
CA ASN A 270 -4.69 -29.68 -42.74
C ASN A 270 -4.34 -29.58 -44.24
N SER A 271 -4.69 -30.60 -45.01
CA SER A 271 -4.65 -30.55 -46.48
C SER A 271 -6.09 -30.44 -46.99
N GLN A 272 -6.34 -29.38 -47.75
CA GLN A 272 -7.43 -29.29 -48.73
C GLN A 272 -7.03 -30.05 -50.00
#